data_AF-A0A6G7SMR9-F1
#
_entry.id   AF-A0A6G7SMR9-F1
#
_cell.length_a   1.000
_cell.length_b   1.000
_cell.length_c   1.000
_cell.angle_alpha   90.00
_cell.angle_beta   90.00
_cell.angle_gamma   90.00
#
_symmetry.space_group_name_H-M   'P 1'
#
loop_
_entity.id
_entity.type
_entity.pdbx_description
1 polymer ?
#
loop_
_entity_poly.entity_id
_entity_poly.type
_entity_poly.pdbx_seq_one_letter_code
_entity_poly.pdbx_strand_id
1 'polypeptide(L)' 'MAVPVGPIDPHREKSPKERKMGCNCGGGARQAITIYQLTLPDGTVRHYYTWQEADAANKRAGGIGTILIINQ' A
#
# COMPACT_ATOMS: atom_id res chain seq x y z
N MET A 1 -24.54 28.21 -50.29
CA MET A 1 -25.71 27.35 -50.58
C MET A 1 -25.62 26.17 -49.63
N ALA A 2 -26.32 26.19 -48.50
CA ALA A 2 -27.71 25.78 -48.30
C ALA A 2 -27.89 24.24 -48.21
N VAL A 3 -27.92 23.72 -46.96
CA VAL A 3 -28.82 22.73 -46.27
C VAL A 3 -29.85 21.90 -47.10
N PRO A 4 -30.58 20.86 -46.59
CA PRO A 4 -30.57 20.10 -45.30
C PRO A 4 -30.99 18.59 -45.37
N VAL A 5 -31.11 17.95 -44.19
CA VAL A 5 -32.16 17.01 -43.71
C VAL A 5 -31.98 15.48 -43.76
N GLY A 6 -32.16 14.86 -42.59
CA GLY A 6 -32.39 13.43 -42.36
C GLY A 6 -32.31 13.05 -40.86
N PRO A 7 -33.42 12.72 -40.17
CA PRO A 7 -33.45 12.38 -38.73
C PRO A 7 -33.51 10.85 -38.47
N ILE A 8 -33.65 10.46 -37.19
CA ILE A 8 -33.99 9.12 -36.65
C ILE A 8 -32.73 8.23 -36.46
N ASP A 9 -32.26 7.94 -35.24
CA ASP A 9 -32.84 6.92 -34.34
C ASP A 9 -32.45 7.14 -32.85
N PRO A 10 -33.40 7.06 -31.90
CA PRO A 10 -33.16 7.12 -30.46
C PRO A 10 -33.22 5.73 -29.81
N HIS A 11 -32.50 4.71 -30.30
CA HIS A 11 -32.42 3.42 -29.60
C HIS A 11 -31.06 2.75 -29.81
N ARG A 12 -30.09 3.03 -28.93
CA ARG A 12 -29.04 2.06 -28.60
C ARG A 12 -29.30 1.54 -27.19
N GLU A 13 -30.30 0.68 -27.15
CA GLU A 13 -30.61 -0.19 -26.03
C GLU A 13 -29.38 -0.97 -25.60
N LYS A 14 -29.20 -0.99 -24.28
CA LYS A 14 -28.54 -2.02 -23.48
C LYS A 14 -27.12 -2.36 -23.90
N SER A 15 -26.16 -1.72 -23.24
CA SER A 15 -24.92 -2.42 -22.87
C SER A 15 -25.25 -3.39 -21.72
N PRO A 16 -25.30 -4.71 -21.93
CA PRO A 16 -25.32 -5.67 -20.84
C PRO A 16 -23.87 -5.88 -20.43
N LYS A 17 -23.34 -4.94 -19.64
CA LYS A 17 -21.99 -5.10 -19.10
C LYS A 17 -21.86 -4.42 -17.75
N GLU A 18 -22.88 -4.61 -16.91
CA GLU A 18 -22.63 -4.99 -15.52
C GLU A 18 -21.95 -6.36 -15.50
N ARG A 19 -20.77 -6.44 -16.11
CA ARG A 19 -19.78 -7.40 -15.65
C ARG A 19 -19.40 -6.89 -14.29
N LYS A 20 -20.01 -7.48 -13.27
CA LYS A 20 -19.36 -7.82 -12.00
C LYS A 20 -18.05 -8.55 -12.34
N MET A 21 -17.09 -7.83 -12.91
CA MET A 21 -15.74 -8.28 -13.12
C MET A 21 -14.94 -7.63 -12.01
N GLY A 22 -14.69 -8.44 -11.00
CA GLY A 22 -13.49 -8.27 -10.20
C GLY A 22 -13.52 -7.08 -9.26
N CYS A 23 -14.58 -6.93 -8.46
CA CYS A 23 -14.35 -6.50 -7.09
C CYS A 23 -13.81 -7.70 -6.28
N ASN A 24 -12.71 -8.30 -6.75
CA ASN A 24 -11.74 -8.92 -5.86
C ASN A 24 -10.91 -7.77 -5.26
N CYS A 25 -11.57 -6.81 -4.60
CA CYS A 25 -10.91 -5.98 -3.59
C CYS A 25 -10.76 -6.77 -2.27
N GLY A 26 -10.74 -8.10 -2.36
CA GLY A 26 -10.33 -9.01 -1.32
C GLY A 26 -8.95 -9.54 -1.67
N GLY A 27 -7.94 -9.16 -0.88
CA GLY A 27 -6.66 -9.86 -0.89
C GLY A 27 -5.54 -9.21 -1.70
N GLY A 28 -5.45 -7.88 -1.70
CA GLY A 28 -4.10 -7.30 -1.78
C GLY A 28 -3.36 -7.83 -0.56
N ALA A 29 -2.45 -8.79 -0.76
CA ALA A 29 -1.63 -9.37 0.29
C ALA A 29 -1.23 -8.27 1.26
N ARG A 30 -1.50 -8.44 2.57
CA ARG A 30 -0.93 -7.57 3.60
C ARG A 30 0.55 -7.51 3.27
N GLN A 31 0.99 -6.38 2.70
CA GLN A 31 2.37 -6.25 2.27
C GLN A 31 3.16 -6.42 3.54
N ALA A 32 3.94 -7.50 3.61
CA ALA A 32 4.61 -7.83 4.86
C ALA A 32 5.50 -6.66 5.22
N ILE A 33 5.15 -5.91 6.25
CA ILE A 33 5.90 -4.70 6.61
C ILE A 33 7.07 -5.19 7.44
N THR A 34 8.28 -5.07 6.89
CA THR A 34 9.50 -5.30 7.66
C THR A 34 9.75 -4.10 8.55
N ILE A 35 9.60 -4.30 9.85
CA ILE A 35 9.91 -3.33 10.89
C ILE A 35 11.18 -3.78 11.62
N TYR A 36 12.14 -2.88 11.73
CA TYR A 36 13.35 -3.04 12.53
C TYR A 36 13.10 -2.47 13.91
N GLN A 37 12.90 -3.34 14.89
CA GLN A 37 12.72 -2.96 16.28
C GLN A 37 14.08 -2.88 16.99
N LEU A 38 14.45 -1.70 17.47
CA LEU A 38 15.56 -1.52 18.39
C LEU A 38 15.07 -1.60 19.83
N THR A 39 15.54 -2.59 20.57
CA THR A 39 15.33 -2.70 22.02
C THR A 39 16.61 -2.27 22.72
N LEU A 40 16.52 -1.20 23.51
CA LEU A 40 17.61 -0.69 24.34
C LEU A 40 17.62 -1.39 25.71
N PRO A 41 18.78 -1.47 26.39
CA PRO A 41 18.88 -2.15 27.68
C PRO A 41 18.18 -1.41 28.83
N ASP A 42 17.80 -0.14 28.63
CA ASP A 42 16.94 0.58 29.57
C ASP A 42 15.45 0.18 29.46
N GLY A 43 15.11 -0.68 28.50
CA GLY A 43 13.74 -1.12 28.22
C GLY A 43 13.03 -0.27 27.17
N THR A 44 13.62 0.84 26.71
CA THR A 44 13.09 1.61 25.58
C THR A 44 13.07 0.77 24.31
N VAL A 45 11.90 0.71 23.67
CA VAL A 45 11.71 0.06 22.37
C VAL A 45 11.42 1.14 21.31
N ARG A 46 12.08 1.03 20.16
CA ARG A 46 11.87 1.92 19.00
C ARG A 46 11.68 1.10 17.74
N HIS A 47 10.77 1.54 16.88
CA HIS A 47 10.47 0.89 15.61
C HIS A 47 10.95 1.75 14.45
N TYR A 48 11.61 1.12 13.50
CA TYR A 48 12.15 1.75 12.28
C TYR A 48 11.72 0.96 11.06
N TYR A 49 11.53 1.65 9.94
CA TYR A 49 11.19 1.00 8.68
C TYR A 49 12.44 0.54 7.91
N THR A 50 13.63 1.00 8.32
CA THR A 50 14.89 0.65 7.67
C THR A 50 15.93 0.16 8.69
N TRP A 51 16.79 -0.75 8.26
CA TRP A 51 17.90 -1.25 9.09
C TRP A 51 18.90 -0.14 9.44
N GLN A 52 19.14 0.77 8.49
CA GLN A 52 20.09 1.87 8.66
C GLN A 52 19.66 2.84 9.75
N GLU A 53 18.35 3.15 9.83
CA GLU A 53 17.81 3.97 10.92
C GLU A 53 17.92 3.26 12.27
N ALA A 54 17.62 1.97 12.33
CA ALA A 54 17.76 1.17 13.55
C ALA A 54 19.22 1.08 14.02
N ASP A 55 20.17 0.86 13.10
CA ASP A 55 21.61 0.84 13.39
C ASP A 55 22.13 2.20 13.83
N ALA A 56 21.76 3.28 13.14
CA ALA A 56 22.14 4.64 13.53
C ALA A 56 21.58 5.00 14.92
N ALA A 57 20.34 4.61 15.22
CA ALA A 57 19.74 4.79 16.53
C ALA A 57 20.44 3.94 17.60
N ASN A 58 20.84 2.71 17.28
CA ASN A 58 21.61 1.86 18.17
C ASN A 58 22.96 2.50 18.51
N LYS A 59 23.69 2.97 17.50
CA LYS A 59 24.97 3.69 17.67
C LYS A 59 24.82 4.94 18.52
N ARG A 60 23.76 5.74 18.32
CA ARG A 60 23.46 6.91 19.17
C ARG A 60 23.17 6.52 20.63
N ALA A 61 22.60 5.34 20.85
CA ALA A 61 22.36 4.79 22.18
C ALA A 61 23.58 4.03 22.76
N GLY A 62 24.75 4.11 22.13
CA GLY A 62 25.98 3.47 22.59
C GLY A 62 26.25 2.08 22.02
N GLY A 63 25.45 1.61 21.06
CA GLY A 63 25.64 0.33 20.36
C GLY A 63 25.32 -0.92 21.20
N ILE A 64 24.66 -0.73 22.35
CA ILE A 64 24.32 -1.78 23.33
C ILE A 64 22.89 -2.32 23.14
N GLY A 65 22.14 -1.76 22.19
CA GLY A 65 20.80 -2.20 21.85
C GLY A 65 20.78 -3.39 20.90
N THR A 66 19.68 -4.13 20.93
CA THR A 66 19.43 -5.27 20.04
C THR A 66 18.43 -4.88 18.97
N ILE A 67 18.75 -5.15 17.70
CA ILE A 67 17.86 -4.89 16.56
C ILE A 67 17.20 -6.21 16.14
N LEU A 68 15.88 -6.27 16.23
CA LEU A 68 15.03 -7.39 15.82
C LEU A 68 14.32 -7.03 14.52
N ILE A 69 14.26 -7.97 13.58
CA ILE A 69 13.54 -7.81 12.32
C ILE A 69 12.17 -8.47 12.48
N ILE A 70 11.12 -7.67 12.43
CA ILE A 70 9.73 -8.09 12.60
C ILE A 70 9.04 -7.95 11.24
N ASN A 71 8.60 -9.06 10.66
CA ASN A 71 7.74 -9.04 9.48
C ASN A 71 6.29 -9.19 9.95
N GLN A 72 5.44 -8.22 9.63
CA GLN A 72 4.01 -8.21 10.01
C GLN A 72 3.08 -8.61 8.85
#